data_AF-A0A821PFD5-F1
#
_entry.id   AF-A0A821PFD5-F1
#
_cell.length_a   1.000
_cell.length_b   1.000
_cell.length_c   1.000
_cell.angle_alpha   90.00
_cell.angle_beta   90.00
_cell.angle_gamma   90.00
#
_symmetry.space_group_name_H-M   'P 1'
#
loop_
_entity.id
_entity.type
_entity.pdbx_description
1 polymer ?
#
loop_
_entity_poly.entity_id
_entity_poly.type
_entity_poly.pdbx_seq_one_letter_code
_entity_poly.pdbx_strand_id
1 'polypeptide(L)'
;KSKTISSIIHHTDIITCLSLDSTGYILVTGSRDTTCVIWYLSLNDNRHIININDQDTTSIIIPDKTFYGHTVEITCVCVSFEK
;
A
#
# COMPACT_ATOMS: atom_id res chain seq x y z
N LYS A 1 2.42 -8.83 -20.06
CA LYS A 1 1.10 -8.22 -19.73
C LYS A 1 1.08 -7.99 -18.23
N SER A 2 0.88 -6.75 -17.77
CA SER A 2 0.68 -6.48 -16.34
C SER A 2 -0.72 -6.96 -15.93
N LYS A 3 -0.83 -7.75 -14.87
CA LYS A 3 -2.11 -8.21 -14.30
C LYS A 3 -2.31 -7.43 -13.00
N THR A 4 -3.42 -6.70 -12.88
CA THR A 4 -3.81 -6.10 -11.60
C THR A 4 -4.14 -7.22 -10.62
N ILE A 5 -3.47 -7.24 -9.47
CA ILE A 5 -3.63 -8.30 -8.45
C ILE A 5 -4.69 -7.93 -7.41
N SER A 6 -4.82 -6.64 -7.08
CA SER A 6 -5.78 -6.12 -6.11
C SER A 6 -6.13 -4.65 -6.41
N SER A 7 -7.32 -4.21 -5.99
CA SER A 7 -7.80 -2.83 -6.09
C SER A 7 -8.61 -2.49 -4.85
N ILE A 8 -8.23 -1.42 -4.15
CA ILE A 8 -8.86 -0.99 -2.90
C ILE A 8 -9.12 0.51 -2.97
N ILE A 9 -10.30 0.92 -2.50
CA ILE A 9 -10.71 2.32 -2.40
C ILE A 9 -10.71 2.67 -0.92
N HIS A 10 -9.85 3.61 -0.51
CA HIS A 10 -9.76 4.09 0.88
C HIS A 10 -9.68 5.62 0.94
N HIS A 11 -8.82 6.22 0.11
CA HIS A 11 -8.81 7.66 -0.11
C HIS A 11 -10.13 8.12 -0.74
N THR A 12 -10.58 9.33 -0.38
CA THR A 12 -11.82 9.93 -0.89
C THR A 12 -11.58 10.85 -2.09
N ASP A 13 -10.32 11.11 -2.42
CA ASP A 13 -9.87 11.84 -3.60
C ASP A 13 -8.62 11.17 -4.19
N ILE A 14 -8.03 11.76 -5.22
CA ILE A 14 -6.88 11.22 -5.94
C ILE A 14 -5.66 11.05 -5.04
N ILE A 15 -4.99 9.91 -5.19
CA ILE A 15 -3.65 9.69 -4.65
C ILE A 15 -2.68 10.53 -5.47
N THR A 16 -1.95 11.41 -4.81
CA THR A 16 -1.03 12.39 -5.42
C THR A 16 0.42 11.95 -5.27
N CYS A 17 0.75 11.14 -4.27
CA CYS A 17 2.09 10.62 -4.06
C CYS A 17 2.07 9.26 -3.33
N LEU A 18 3.17 8.51 -3.47
CA LEU A 18 3.37 7.23 -2.80
C LEU A 18 4.85 6.99 -2.49
N SER A 19 5.13 6.16 -1.49
CA SER A 19 6.46 5.68 -1.14
C SER A 19 6.38 4.26 -0.58
N LEU A 20 7.29 3.39 -1.01
CA LEU A 20 7.48 2.06 -0.43
C LEU A 20 8.68 2.09 0.50
N ASP A 21 8.64 1.24 1.52
CA ASP A 21 9.81 0.97 2.34
C ASP A 21 10.80 0.03 1.62
N SER A 22 12.00 -0.14 2.18
CA SER A 22 13.05 -0.99 1.59
C SER A 22 12.70 -2.48 1.54
N THR A 23 11.79 -2.96 2.40
CA THR A 23 11.36 -4.35 2.46
C THR A 23 10.20 -4.66 1.51
N GLY A 24 9.47 -3.63 1.07
CA GLY A 24 8.30 -3.77 0.20
C GLY A 24 7.04 -4.23 0.93
N TYR A 25 7.04 -4.25 2.27
CA TYR A 25 5.89 -4.62 3.09
C TYR A 25 5.05 -3.42 3.51
N ILE A 26 5.63 -2.22 3.52
CA ILE A 26 4.97 -0.99 3.92
C ILE A 26 4.88 -0.06 2.72
N LEU A 27 3.66 0.30 2.36
CA LEU A 27 3.35 1.37 1.42
C LEU A 27 2.77 2.55 2.19
N VAL A 28 3.20 3.75 1.83
CA VAL A 28 2.56 5.00 2.26
C VAL A 28 2.03 5.72 1.04
N THR A 29 0.78 6.16 1.10
CA THR A 29 0.17 7.00 0.07
C THR A 29 -0.24 8.34 0.67
N GLY A 30 -0.11 9.41 -0.11
CA GLY A 30 -0.66 10.74 0.20
C GLY A 30 -1.68 11.15 -0.84
N SER A 31 -2.70 11.90 -0.43
CA SER A 31 -3.86 12.22 -1.26
C SER A 31 -4.25 13.69 -1.23
N ARG A 32 -5.03 14.10 -2.23
CA ARG A 32 -5.71 15.40 -2.27
C ARG A 32 -6.80 15.54 -1.21
N ASP A 33 -7.25 14.43 -0.63
CA ASP A 33 -8.14 14.42 0.54
C ASP A 33 -7.48 14.85 1.86
N THR A 34 -6.23 15.34 1.80
CA THR A 34 -5.43 15.83 2.94
C THR A 34 -4.99 14.76 3.93
N THR A 35 -5.09 13.48 3.57
CA THR A 35 -4.67 12.36 4.42
C THR A 35 -3.48 11.60 3.83
N CYS A 36 -2.72 10.96 4.72
CA CYS A 36 -1.76 9.92 4.36
C CYS A 36 -2.25 8.57 4.90
N VAL A 37 -2.02 7.49 4.16
CA VAL A 37 -2.41 6.14 4.60
C VAL A 37 -1.19 5.23 4.60
N ILE A 38 -1.00 4.48 5.69
CA ILE A 38 -0.07 3.33 5.77
C ILE A 38 -0.82 2.07 5.37
N TRP A 39 -0.21 1.27 4.52
CA TRP A 39 -0.71 0.00 4.05
C TRP A 39 0.30 -1.11 4.31
N TYR A 40 -0.18 -2.26 4.77
CA TYR A 40 0.59 -3.49 4.77
C TYR A 40 0.35 -4.27 3.48
N LEU A 41 1.44 -4.66 2.83
CA LEU A 41 1.44 -5.49 1.64
C LEU A 41 1.80 -6.92 2.04
N SER A 42 0.80 -7.80 2.14
CA SER A 42 1.05 -9.23 2.31
C SER A 42 1.27 -9.86 0.94
N LEU A 43 2.54 -9.92 0.55
CA LEU A 43 2.98 -10.78 -0.54
C LEU A 43 3.07 -12.19 0.04
N ASN A 44 2.20 -13.10 -0.40
CA ASN A 44 2.41 -14.52 -0.20
C ASN A 44 3.66 -14.90 -1.01
N ASP A 45 4.83 -14.65 -0.44
CA ASP A 45 6.07 -15.25 -0.88
C ASP A 45 5.86 -16.75 -0.71
N ASN A 46 6.05 -17.54 -1.76
CA ASN A 46 5.80 -18.98 -1.79
C ASN A 46 6.77 -19.78 -0.89
N ARG A 47 7.04 -19.32 0.35
CA ARG A 47 7.82 -20.01 1.38
C ARG A 47 6.99 -20.91 2.28
N HIS A 48 5.67 -20.88 2.18
CA HIS A 48 4.81 -21.92 2.73
C HIS A 48 3.99 -22.56 1.61
N ILE A 49 4.17 -23.87 1.49
CA ILE A 49 3.60 -24.75 0.47
C ILE A 49 2.07 -24.58 0.49
N ILE A 50 1.54 -23.81 -0.45
CA ILE A 50 0.12 -23.83 -0.78
C ILE A 50 -0.01 -24.68 -2.04
N ASN A 51 -0.82 -25.72 -1.94
CA ASN A 51 -1.00 -26.77 -2.93
C ASN A 51 -1.18 -26.23 -4.36
N ILE A 52 -0.58 -26.94 -5.30
CA ILE A 52 -0.29 -26.60 -6.70
C ILE A 52 -1.52 -26.58 -7.61
N ASN A 53 -2.71 -26.29 -7.07
CA ASN A 53 -3.97 -26.33 -7.81
C ASN A 53 -4.73 -24.99 -7.84
N ASP A 54 -4.19 -23.90 -7.27
CA ASP A 54 -4.87 -22.61 -7.29
C ASP A 54 -4.07 -21.54 -8.03
N GLN A 55 -4.65 -21.03 -9.12
CA GLN A 55 -4.06 -20.04 -10.04
C GLN A 55 -4.22 -18.59 -9.53
N ASP A 56 -4.65 -18.42 -8.28
CA ASP A 56 -4.94 -17.11 -7.69
C ASP A 56 -4.03 -16.84 -6.49
N THR A 57 -2.76 -16.54 -6.80
CA THR A 57 -1.85 -15.84 -5.87
C THR A 57 -2.47 -14.49 -5.50
N THR A 58 -3.19 -14.46 -4.38
CA THR A 58 -3.87 -13.26 -3.87
C THR A 58 -2.89 -12.45 -3.04
N SER A 59 -2.26 -11.43 -3.65
CA SER A 59 -1.58 -10.40 -2.87
C SER A 59 -2.63 -9.57 -2.14
N ILE A 60 -2.53 -9.49 -0.81
CA ILE A 60 -3.48 -8.74 0.02
C ILE A 60 -2.85 -7.41 0.39
N ILE A 61 -3.56 -6.32 0.08
CA ILE A 61 -3.21 -4.96 0.48
C ILE A 61 -4.18 -4.58 1.60
N ILE A 62 -3.70 -4.08 2.73
CA ILE A 62 -4.56 -3.77 3.88
C ILE A 62 -4.23 -2.36 4.38
N PRO A 63 -5.19 -1.41 4.41
CA PRO A 63 -4.97 -0.12 5.05
C PRO A 63 -4.87 -0.34 6.57
N ASP A 64 -3.79 0.12 7.18
CA ASP A 64 -3.56 0.03 8.62
C ASP A 64 -3.97 1.32 9.33
N LYS A 65 -3.39 2.45 8.91
CA LYS A 65 -3.55 3.74 9.59
C LYS A 65 -3.76 4.87 8.61
N THR A 66 -4.70 5.75 8.92
CA THR A 66 -4.90 7.03 8.22
C THR A 66 -4.43 8.17 9.12
N PHE A 67 -3.55 9.02 8.59
CA PHE A 67 -3.01 10.20 9.24
C PHE A 67 -3.72 11.44 8.74
N TYR A 68 -4.07 12.29 9.70
CA TYR A 68 -4.80 13.54 9.48
C TYR A 68 -3.97 14.71 10.01
N GLY A 69 -4.36 15.94 9.62
CA GLY A 69 -3.81 17.18 10.16
C GLY A 69 -3.28 18.13 9.10
N HIS A 70 -3.01 17.64 7.90
CA HIS A 70 -2.78 18.52 6.75
C HIS A 70 -4.09 19.21 6.37
N THR A 71 -3.97 20.47 5.95
CA THR A 71 -5.10 21.28 5.48
C THR A 71 -5.11 21.45 3.97
N VAL A 72 -4.13 20.84 3.30
CA VAL A 72 -3.90 20.91 1.85
C VAL A 72 -3.48 19.54 1.34
N GLU A 73 -3.46 19.39 0.02
CA GLU A 73 -3.07 18.16 -0.66
C GLU A 73 -1.65 17.71 -0.28
N ILE A 74 -1.48 16.40 -0.13
CA ILE A 74 -0.18 15.81 0.16
C ILE A 74 0.60 15.68 -1.14
N THR A 75 1.64 16.46 -1.35
CA THR A 75 2.41 16.44 -2.61
C THR A 75 3.57 15.44 -2.60
N CYS A 76 4.04 15.03 -1.43
CA CYS A 76 5.13 14.08 -1.27
C CYS A 76 5.04 13.32 0.06
N VAL A 77 5.50 12.07 0.03
CA VAL A 77 5.72 11.24 1.22
C VAL A 77 7.07 10.53 1.07
N CYS A 78 7.71 10.22 2.19
CA CYS A 78 8.95 9.44 2.23
C CYS A 78 8.85 8.44 3.39
N VAL A 79 9.32 7.22 3.17
CA VAL A 79 9.43 6.19 4.20
C VAL A 79 10.90 5.95 4.49
N SER A 80 11.29 6.15 5.75
CA SER A 80 12.62 5.78 6.23
C SER A 80 12.50 4.85 7.42
N PHE A 81 13.43 3.91 7.53
CA PHE A 81 13.58 3.07 8.70
C PHE A 81 14.93 3.40 9.35
N GLU A 82 14.91 3.73 10.63
CA GLU A 82 16.11 3.88 11.45
C GLU A 82 16.33 2.56 12.21
N LYS A 83 17.57 2.05 12.17
CA LYS A 83 17.97 0.82 12.87
C LYS A 83 18.39 1.11 14.30
#